data_AF-A0A3L6P1R1-F1
#
_entry.id   AF-A0A3L6P1R1-F1
#
_cell.length_a   1.000
_cell.length_b   1.000
_cell.length_c   1.000
_cell.angle_alpha   90.00
_cell.angle_beta   90.00
_cell.angle_gamma   90.00
#
_symmetry.space_group_name_H-M   'P 1'
#
loop_
_entity.id
_entity.type
_entity.pdbx_description
1 polymer ?
#
loop_
_entity_poly.entity_id
_entity_poly.type
_entity_poly.pdbx_seq_one_letter_code
_entity_poly.pdbx_strand_id
1 'polypeptide(L)'
;MGSQVLFYFFHWVQSERGGRGGQDWVERHVEAWINISGCMLGAVKDLTAVLSGEMRDTAQLNPFAIYGLEKFLSKEERAEIFRGMPGISSMLPIGGNAVWGNLTWAPDDLPGQNRSYGSLLNFRVGSNWTTPDRNFTVEEGLSYLLNTTEDWYQDQLKGSYSRGIAHTIAEVEANELDPKKWINPLETRLPLAPSLKIYCFYGVGKPTERGYYYRSPDQPLMTNLNITMDTGFTEGDVDHGVIMGEGDGTVNLLSTGYMCNHGWNMKRYNPAGVKVTVVEMPHEPERFNPRGGPRTADHVDILGRYNLNELLLRVAGGKGDTITNYVVSNIKEYASRVKIYDDHHEENEEEKRKS
;
A
#
# COMPACT_ATOMS: atom_id res chain seq x y z
N MET A 1 -4.67 6.71 -2.42
CA MET A 1 -5.91 6.45 -3.18
C MET A 1 -5.93 7.02 -4.61
N GLY A 2 -5.76 8.34 -4.83
CA GLY A 2 -6.00 8.97 -6.15
C GLY A 2 -5.26 8.33 -7.33
N SER A 3 -4.05 7.85 -7.10
CA SER A 3 -3.25 7.10 -8.09
C SER A 3 -3.90 5.81 -8.55
N GLN A 4 -4.52 5.04 -7.65
CA GLN A 4 -5.26 3.82 -8.00
C GLN A 4 -6.55 4.15 -8.77
N VAL A 5 -7.21 5.27 -8.46
CA VAL A 5 -8.40 5.73 -9.20
C VAL A 5 -8.03 6.09 -10.63
N LEU A 6 -6.93 6.82 -10.84
CA LEU A 6 -6.48 7.16 -12.19
C LEU A 6 -6.01 5.91 -12.96
N PHE A 7 -5.31 4.99 -12.29
CA PHE A 7 -4.92 3.71 -12.88
C PHE A 7 -6.15 2.90 -13.34
N TYR A 8 -7.17 2.76 -12.47
CA TYR A 8 -8.47 2.17 -12.83
C TYR A 8 -9.12 2.89 -14.02
N PHE A 9 -9.09 4.22 -14.03
CA PHE A 9 -9.66 5.03 -15.09
C PHE A 9 -9.04 4.72 -16.45
N PHE A 10 -7.73 4.48 -16.55
CA PHE A 10 -7.09 4.10 -17.81
C PHE A 10 -7.69 2.82 -18.40
N HIS A 11 -7.90 1.79 -17.57
CA HIS A 11 -8.58 0.57 -18.02
C HIS A 11 -10.05 0.81 -18.35
N TRP A 12 -10.76 1.52 -17.48
CA TRP A 12 -12.18 1.80 -17.66
C TRP A 12 -12.45 2.56 -18.96
N VAL A 13 -11.68 3.60 -19.26
CA VAL A 13 -11.91 4.44 -20.45
C VAL A 13 -11.63 3.66 -21.74
N GLN A 14 -10.66 2.75 -21.74
CA GLN A 14 -10.30 1.94 -22.92
C GLN A 14 -11.21 0.69 -23.09
N SER A 15 -11.89 0.26 -22.03
CA SER A 15 -12.68 -0.96 -22.02
C SER A 15 -14.03 -0.83 -22.74
N GLU A 16 -14.43 -1.88 -23.48
CA GLU A 16 -15.76 -2.04 -24.06
C GLU A 16 -16.88 -2.10 -23.01
N ARG A 17 -16.54 -2.55 -21.80
CA ARG A 17 -17.45 -2.61 -20.64
C ARG A 17 -17.49 -1.30 -19.84
N GLY A 18 -16.63 -0.34 -20.17
CA GLY A 18 -16.50 0.94 -19.50
C GLY A 18 -16.80 2.12 -20.43
N GLY A 19 -15.84 3.03 -20.55
CA GLY A 19 -15.98 4.29 -21.28
C GLY A 19 -15.93 4.18 -22.80
N ARG A 20 -15.52 3.03 -23.38
CA ARG A 20 -15.47 2.77 -24.83
C ARG A 20 -14.73 3.84 -25.65
N GLY A 21 -13.68 4.42 -25.07
CA GLY A 21 -12.85 5.46 -25.68
C GLY A 21 -11.89 4.95 -26.75
N GLY A 22 -11.73 3.63 -26.88
CA GLY A 22 -10.74 2.96 -27.74
C GLY A 22 -9.41 2.71 -27.02
N GLN A 23 -8.67 1.71 -27.48
CA GLN A 23 -7.37 1.33 -26.88
C GLN A 23 -6.30 2.44 -26.99
N ASP A 24 -6.44 3.35 -27.95
CA ASP A 24 -5.54 4.48 -28.16
C ASP A 24 -5.97 5.75 -27.40
N TRP A 25 -7.01 5.70 -26.57
CA TRP A 25 -7.56 6.89 -25.91
C TRP A 25 -6.51 7.60 -25.03
N VAL A 26 -5.77 6.84 -24.23
CA VAL A 26 -4.75 7.40 -23.33
C VAL A 26 -3.63 8.05 -24.13
N GLU A 27 -3.15 7.38 -25.18
CA GLU A 27 -2.12 7.89 -26.09
C GLU A 27 -2.51 9.24 -26.71
N ARG A 28 -3.79 9.44 -27.05
CA ARG A 28 -4.27 10.67 -27.69
C ARG A 28 -4.55 11.83 -26.73
N HIS A 29 -4.83 11.56 -25.45
CA HIS A 29 -5.38 12.57 -24.54
C HIS A 29 -4.60 12.78 -23.24
N VAL A 30 -3.67 11.90 -22.89
CA VAL A 30 -2.95 11.97 -21.61
C VAL A 30 -1.46 12.12 -21.87
N GLU A 31 -0.97 13.35 -21.72
CA GLU A 31 0.45 13.67 -21.84
C GLU A 31 1.28 13.12 -20.67
N ALA A 32 0.78 13.27 -19.44
CA ALA A 32 1.52 12.90 -18.25
C ALA A 32 0.61 12.49 -17.09
N TRP A 33 1.07 11.50 -16.32
CA TRP A 33 0.53 11.15 -15.01
C TRP A 33 1.55 11.51 -13.93
N ILE A 34 1.17 12.43 -13.03
CA ILE A 34 1.95 12.75 -11.84
C ILE A 34 1.40 11.98 -10.65
N ASN A 35 2.07 10.90 -10.28
CA ASN A 35 1.76 10.05 -9.15
C ASN A 35 2.43 10.60 -7.88
N ILE A 36 1.67 11.30 -7.05
CA ILE A 36 2.16 11.88 -5.79
C ILE A 36 1.81 10.96 -4.62
N SER A 37 2.81 10.36 -3.97
CA SER A 37 2.65 9.45 -2.82
C SER A 37 1.56 8.38 -3.03
N GLY A 38 1.45 7.84 -4.25
CA GLY A 38 0.44 6.83 -4.56
C GLY A 38 0.70 5.50 -3.87
N CYS A 39 -0.28 5.02 -3.11
CA CYS A 39 -0.29 3.69 -2.50
C CYS A 39 -0.59 2.58 -3.51
N MET A 40 0.27 2.38 -4.50
CA MET A 40 0.01 1.46 -5.62
C MET A 40 -0.17 0.00 -5.16
N LEU A 41 0.44 -0.40 -4.04
CA LEU A 41 0.27 -1.72 -3.44
C LEU A 41 -0.59 -1.70 -2.16
N GLY A 42 -1.35 -0.64 -1.93
CA GLY A 42 -2.16 -0.45 -0.72
C GLY A 42 -1.37 0.02 0.50
N ALA A 43 -2.01 0.11 1.66
CA ALA A 43 -1.36 0.44 2.93
C ALA A 43 -1.76 -0.55 4.02
N VAL A 44 -0.78 -0.99 4.82
CA VAL A 44 -1.05 -1.98 5.89
C VAL A 44 -1.95 -1.42 7.00
N LYS A 45 -2.00 -0.09 7.13
CA LYS A 45 -2.90 0.63 8.04
C LYS A 45 -4.38 0.39 7.75
N ASP A 46 -4.75 0.22 6.48
CA ASP A 46 -6.14 0.03 6.08
C ASP A 46 -6.69 -1.29 6.60
N LEU A 47 -5.85 -2.33 6.68
CA LEU A 47 -6.23 -3.61 7.27
C LEU A 47 -6.58 -3.47 8.75
N THR A 48 -5.73 -2.80 9.52
CA THR A 48 -5.95 -2.54 10.96
C THR A 48 -7.22 -1.71 11.19
N ALA A 49 -7.45 -0.70 10.36
CA ALA A 49 -8.64 0.15 10.42
C ALA A 49 -9.93 -0.68 10.23
N VAL A 50 -10.04 -1.49 9.18
CA VAL A 50 -11.27 -2.28 8.95
C VAL A 50 -11.40 -3.49 9.88
N LEU A 51 -10.29 -3.96 10.46
CA LEU A 51 -10.28 -5.10 11.36
C LEU A 51 -10.75 -4.73 12.78
N SER A 52 -10.29 -3.58 13.29
CA SER A 52 -10.46 -3.21 14.71
C SER A 52 -10.97 -1.79 14.96
N GLY A 53 -11.12 -0.97 13.91
CA GLY A 53 -11.49 0.44 14.06
C GLY A 53 -10.39 1.28 14.71
N GLU A 54 -9.18 0.74 14.80
CA GLU A 54 -8.01 1.36 15.41
C GLU A 54 -6.92 1.59 14.37
N MET A 55 -6.15 2.65 14.59
CA MET A 55 -4.97 3.02 13.83
C MET A 55 -3.99 3.76 14.75
N ARG A 56 -2.69 3.90 14.39
CA ARG A 56 -1.70 4.58 15.25
C ARG A 56 -2.21 5.92 15.78
N ASP A 57 -2.79 6.75 14.92
CA ASP A 57 -3.24 8.10 15.30
C ASP A 57 -4.38 8.09 16.33
N THR A 58 -5.16 7.01 16.42
CA THR A 58 -6.16 6.81 17.49
C THR A 58 -5.56 6.13 18.72
N ALA A 59 -4.57 5.25 18.54
CA ALA A 59 -3.89 4.54 19.62
C ALA A 59 -3.00 5.47 20.47
N GLN A 60 -2.48 6.53 19.88
CA GLN A 60 -1.63 7.54 20.53
C GLN A 60 -2.40 8.75 21.07
N LEU A 61 -3.73 8.76 21.00
CA LEU A 61 -4.53 9.84 21.59
C LEU A 61 -4.35 9.87 23.12
N ASN A 62 -4.47 11.05 23.72
CA ASN A 62 -4.46 11.14 25.18
C ASN A 62 -5.67 10.39 25.78
N PRO A 63 -5.58 9.87 27.02
CA PRO A 63 -6.65 9.05 27.61
C PRO A 63 -8.04 9.71 27.64
N PHE A 64 -8.09 11.03 27.76
CA PHE A 64 -9.35 11.79 27.74
C PHE A 64 -9.97 11.81 26.34
N ALA A 65 -9.16 11.99 25.29
CA ALA A 65 -9.59 11.92 23.89
C ALA A 65 -10.00 10.50 23.50
N ILE A 66 -9.29 9.47 23.96
CA ILE A 66 -9.68 8.06 23.78
C ILE A 66 -11.03 7.80 24.45
N TYR A 67 -11.19 8.18 25.72
CA TYR A 67 -12.45 8.01 26.44
C TYR A 67 -13.62 8.75 25.75
N GLY A 68 -13.39 9.98 25.31
CA GLY A 68 -14.38 10.73 24.54
C GLY A 68 -14.74 10.03 23.25
N LEU A 69 -13.74 9.58 22.49
CA LEU A 69 -13.95 8.87 21.23
C LEU A 69 -14.71 7.56 21.44
N GLU A 70 -14.31 6.72 22.41
CA GLU A 70 -15.00 5.46 22.72
C GLU A 70 -16.44 5.65 23.20
N LYS A 71 -16.75 6.77 23.84
CA LYS A 71 -18.11 7.08 24.30
C LYS A 71 -19.06 7.50 23.18
N PHE A 72 -18.55 8.14 22.12
CA PHE A 72 -19.35 8.62 21.00
C PHE A 72 -19.26 7.74 19.76
N LEU A 73 -18.18 6.97 19.63
CA LEU A 73 -17.87 6.12 18.50
C LEU A 73 -16.92 4.99 18.94
N SER A 74 -17.49 3.89 19.40
CA SER A 74 -16.76 2.71 19.85
C SER A 74 -15.87 2.14 18.75
N LYS A 75 -14.88 1.32 19.12
CA LYS A 75 -13.98 0.65 18.18
C LYS A 75 -14.75 -0.17 17.13
N GLU A 76 -15.82 -0.83 17.56
CA GLU A 76 -16.70 -1.63 16.70
C GLU A 76 -17.44 -0.77 15.67
N GLU A 77 -18.09 0.30 16.12
CA GLU A 77 -18.79 1.25 15.22
C GLU A 77 -17.81 1.88 14.23
N ARG A 78 -16.57 2.18 14.65
CA ARG A 78 -15.52 2.65 13.73
C ARG A 78 -15.16 1.61 12.70
N ALA A 79 -14.96 0.35 13.10
CA ALA A 79 -14.65 -0.73 12.18
C ALA A 79 -15.78 -0.92 11.16
N GLU A 80 -17.03 -0.90 11.58
CA GLU A 80 -18.20 -1.00 10.70
C GLU A 80 -18.26 0.17 9.70
N ILE A 81 -18.07 1.41 10.17
CA ILE A 81 -18.01 2.58 9.29
C ILE A 81 -16.87 2.46 8.27
N PHE A 82 -15.68 2.05 8.71
CA PHE A 82 -14.52 1.90 7.83
C PHE A 82 -14.73 0.79 6.79
N ARG A 83 -15.39 -0.32 7.17
CA ARG A 83 -15.81 -1.37 6.21
C ARG A 83 -16.80 -0.82 5.19
N GLY A 84 -17.73 0.04 5.62
CA GLY A 84 -18.70 0.71 4.77
C GLY A 84 -18.12 1.77 3.83
N MET A 85 -16.85 2.16 3.99
CA MET A 85 -16.14 3.12 3.13
C MET A 85 -15.28 2.37 2.09
N PRO A 86 -15.71 2.26 0.81
CA PRO A 86 -14.99 1.46 -0.19
C PRO A 86 -13.56 1.96 -0.46
N GLY A 87 -13.30 3.24 -0.20
CA GLY A 87 -11.97 3.84 -0.37
C GLY A 87 -10.90 3.28 0.57
N ILE A 88 -11.25 2.80 1.77
CA ILE A 88 -10.30 2.12 2.66
C ILE A 88 -10.05 0.70 2.14
N SER A 89 -11.13 0.01 1.79
CA SER A 89 -11.11 -1.37 1.28
C SER A 89 -10.34 -1.54 -0.03
N SER A 90 -10.34 -0.52 -0.90
CA SER A 90 -9.57 -0.52 -2.16
C SER A 90 -8.07 -0.35 -1.96
N MET A 91 -7.66 0.15 -0.80
CA MET A 91 -6.25 0.36 -0.43
C MET A 91 -5.72 -0.76 0.48
N LEU A 92 -6.50 -1.82 0.74
CA LEU A 92 -5.98 -3.00 1.42
C LEU A 92 -4.73 -3.55 0.70
N PRO A 93 -3.72 -4.05 1.43
CA PRO A 93 -2.45 -4.48 0.85
C PRO A 93 -2.60 -5.48 -0.31
N ILE A 94 -1.80 -5.26 -1.35
CA ILE A 94 -1.80 -6.05 -2.59
C ILE A 94 -0.49 -6.84 -2.70
N GLY A 95 -0.54 -8.06 -3.23
CA GLY A 95 0.65 -8.88 -3.54
C GLY A 95 1.07 -9.86 -2.43
N GLY A 96 0.33 -9.91 -1.32
CA GLY A 96 0.48 -10.92 -0.27
C GLY A 96 1.92 -11.12 0.19
N ASN A 97 2.30 -12.38 0.41
CA ASN A 97 3.62 -12.73 0.94
C ASN A 97 4.78 -12.43 -0.02
N ALA A 98 4.52 -12.29 -1.33
CA ALA A 98 5.57 -11.97 -2.30
C ALA A 98 6.09 -10.54 -2.15
N VAL A 99 5.19 -9.59 -1.84
CA VAL A 99 5.50 -8.17 -1.63
C VAL A 99 5.81 -7.87 -0.16
N TRP A 100 5.03 -8.42 0.77
CA TRP A 100 5.07 -7.99 2.16
C TRP A 100 5.88 -8.93 3.07
N GLY A 101 6.35 -10.06 2.54
CA GLY A 101 7.12 -11.05 3.28
C GLY A 101 6.28 -12.08 4.02
N ASN A 102 6.95 -12.93 4.78
CA ASN A 102 6.40 -13.96 5.63
C ASN A 102 6.91 -13.80 7.09
N LEU A 103 6.51 -14.71 7.98
CA LEU A 103 6.87 -14.62 9.41
C LEU A 103 8.39 -14.62 9.70
N THR A 104 9.22 -15.08 8.77
CA THR A 104 10.68 -15.15 8.96
C THR A 104 11.46 -14.10 8.17
N TRP A 105 10.83 -13.44 7.20
CA TRP A 105 11.53 -12.54 6.28
C TRP A 105 10.59 -11.58 5.55
N ALA A 106 11.04 -10.36 5.25
CA ALA A 106 10.40 -9.41 4.32
C ALA A 106 11.41 -8.66 3.43
N PRO A 107 10.98 -8.12 2.28
CA PRO A 107 11.88 -7.41 1.37
C PRO A 107 12.44 -6.09 1.93
N ASP A 108 11.85 -5.56 2.99
CA ASP A 108 12.25 -4.34 3.68
C ASP A 108 12.91 -4.61 5.05
N ASP A 109 13.25 -5.86 5.34
CA ASP A 109 13.98 -6.26 6.54
C ASP A 109 15.39 -5.66 6.59
N LEU A 110 15.77 -5.17 7.78
CA LEU A 110 17.08 -4.58 8.06
C LEU A 110 18.06 -5.60 8.67
N PRO A 111 19.36 -5.51 8.39
CA PRO A 111 20.36 -6.36 9.04
C PRO A 111 20.36 -6.20 10.58
N GLY A 112 20.32 -7.32 11.30
CA GLY A 112 20.39 -7.34 12.77
C GLY A 112 19.07 -6.98 13.48
N GLN A 113 17.96 -6.87 12.76
CA GLN A 113 16.65 -6.69 13.37
C GLN A 113 16.23 -7.93 14.18
N ASN A 114 15.52 -7.70 15.28
CA ASN A 114 15.04 -8.77 16.17
C ASN A 114 13.82 -9.52 15.60
N ARG A 115 13.04 -8.87 14.73
CA ARG A 115 11.78 -9.38 14.18
C ARG A 115 11.68 -9.02 12.71
N SER A 116 11.11 -9.93 11.92
CA SER A 116 10.78 -9.68 10.52
C SER A 116 9.58 -8.76 10.39
N TYR A 117 9.63 -7.81 9.47
CA TYR A 117 8.48 -7.00 9.10
C TYR A 117 7.37 -7.81 8.40
N GLY A 118 7.66 -9.03 7.96
CA GLY A 118 6.64 -9.90 7.36
C GLY A 118 5.61 -10.43 8.37
N SER A 119 5.87 -10.31 9.68
CA SER A 119 4.89 -10.55 10.74
C SER A 119 4.02 -9.31 10.99
N LEU A 120 2.90 -9.20 10.27
CA LEU A 120 2.02 -8.04 10.32
C LEU A 120 1.20 -7.97 11.61
N LEU A 121 0.41 -9.01 11.92
CA LEU A 121 -0.44 -9.05 13.11
C LEU A 121 0.19 -9.99 14.13
N ASN A 122 0.59 -9.43 15.27
CA ASN A 122 1.30 -10.13 16.33
C ASN A 122 0.39 -10.28 17.54
N PHE A 123 0.26 -11.49 18.09
CA PHE A 123 -0.64 -11.76 19.21
C PHE A 123 0.15 -12.11 20.46
N ARG A 124 -0.25 -11.54 21.59
CA ARG A 124 0.31 -11.91 22.89
C ARG A 124 -0.56 -12.95 23.55
N VAL A 125 0.05 -14.08 23.90
CA VAL A 125 -0.62 -15.16 24.63
C VAL A 125 -0.98 -14.66 26.03
N GLY A 126 -2.27 -14.54 26.31
CA GLY A 126 -2.88 -14.19 27.60
C GLY A 126 -4.21 -14.94 27.77
N SER A 127 -4.69 -15.09 29.00
CA SER A 127 -5.68 -16.11 29.45
C SER A 127 -7.07 -16.16 28.78
N ASN A 128 -7.33 -15.38 27.72
CA ASN A 128 -8.61 -15.35 27.00
C ASN A 128 -8.46 -15.91 25.57
N TRP A 129 -9.50 -16.60 25.11
CA TRP A 129 -9.47 -17.54 23.99
C TRP A 129 -9.71 -16.90 22.60
N THR A 130 -9.84 -15.57 22.50
CA THR A 130 -10.28 -14.93 21.25
C THR A 130 -9.15 -14.58 20.30
N THR A 131 -7.91 -14.48 20.79
CA THR A 131 -6.75 -14.20 19.95
C THR A 131 -6.23 -15.48 19.30
N PRO A 132 -5.80 -15.43 18.01
CA PRO A 132 -5.10 -16.54 17.38
C PRO A 132 -3.82 -16.96 18.13
N ASP A 133 -3.50 -18.26 18.09
CA ASP A 133 -2.29 -18.83 18.71
C ASP A 133 -0.99 -18.51 17.95
N ARG A 134 -1.10 -17.93 16.75
CA ARG A 134 0.03 -17.64 15.87
C ARG A 134 -0.10 -16.25 15.26
N ASN A 135 1.04 -15.61 15.05
CA ASN A 135 1.13 -14.35 14.31
C ASN A 135 0.75 -14.54 12.84
N PHE A 136 0.29 -13.47 12.21
CA PHE A 136 -0.15 -13.47 10.82
C PHE A 136 0.70 -12.56 9.95
N THR A 137 0.98 -13.06 8.75
CA THR A 137 1.42 -12.27 7.60
C THR A 137 0.31 -11.36 7.07
N VAL A 138 0.62 -10.52 6.08
CA VAL A 138 -0.41 -9.72 5.38
C VAL A 138 -1.50 -10.60 4.77
N GLU A 139 -1.11 -11.69 4.11
CA GLU A 139 -2.04 -12.61 3.44
C GLU A 139 -2.97 -13.33 4.45
N GLU A 140 -2.40 -13.76 5.57
CA GLU A 140 -3.16 -14.40 6.64
C GLU A 140 -4.05 -13.39 7.39
N GLY A 141 -3.58 -12.15 7.57
CA GLY A 141 -4.37 -11.07 8.18
C GLY A 141 -5.58 -10.70 7.33
N LEU A 142 -5.43 -10.63 6.00
CA LEU A 142 -6.55 -10.44 5.07
C LEU A 142 -7.52 -11.63 5.09
N SER A 143 -7.00 -12.85 5.18
CA SER A 143 -7.83 -14.06 5.30
C SER A 143 -8.61 -14.08 6.62
N TYR A 144 -7.96 -13.67 7.71
CA TYR A 144 -8.60 -13.51 9.01
C TYR A 144 -9.68 -12.44 9.00
N LEU A 145 -9.43 -11.28 8.37
CA LEU A 145 -10.44 -10.24 8.15
C LEU A 145 -11.67 -10.84 7.47
N LEU A 146 -11.50 -11.50 6.31
CA LEU A 146 -12.63 -12.10 5.59
C LEU A 146 -13.38 -13.14 6.42
N ASN A 147 -12.68 -13.95 7.22
CA ASN A 147 -13.32 -14.99 8.04
C ASN A 147 -14.03 -14.45 9.30
N THR A 148 -13.78 -13.20 9.68
CA THR A 148 -14.31 -12.60 10.92
C THR A 148 -15.28 -11.46 10.69
N THR A 149 -15.44 -11.03 9.43
CA THR A 149 -16.39 -9.99 9.02
C THR A 149 -17.66 -10.57 8.41
N GLU A 150 -18.70 -9.73 8.40
CA GLU A 150 -20.02 -10.03 7.86
C GLU A 150 -20.00 -10.33 6.35
N ASP A 151 -20.93 -11.19 5.90
CA ASP A 151 -21.00 -11.64 4.51
C ASP A 151 -21.07 -10.49 3.50
N TRP A 152 -21.81 -9.42 3.81
CA TRP A 152 -21.93 -8.25 2.93
C TRP A 152 -20.57 -7.59 2.64
N TYR A 153 -19.68 -7.54 3.65
CA TYR A 153 -18.37 -6.93 3.51
C TYR A 153 -17.43 -7.86 2.73
N GLN A 154 -17.51 -9.16 3.01
CA GLN A 154 -16.78 -10.16 2.24
C GLN A 154 -17.17 -10.12 0.75
N ASP A 155 -18.46 -10.05 0.45
CA ASP A 155 -19.00 -9.98 -0.90
C ASP A 155 -18.56 -8.69 -1.61
N GLN A 156 -18.59 -7.56 -0.90
CA GLN A 156 -18.07 -6.29 -1.42
C GLN A 156 -16.59 -6.41 -1.79
N LEU A 157 -15.76 -6.96 -0.90
CA LEU A 157 -14.32 -7.10 -1.14
C LEU A 157 -14.01 -8.05 -2.30
N LYS A 158 -14.59 -9.26 -2.29
CA LYS A 158 -14.37 -10.30 -3.31
C LYS A 158 -14.96 -9.90 -4.66
N GLY A 159 -16.07 -9.16 -4.64
CA GLY A 159 -16.77 -8.69 -5.83
C GLY A 159 -16.13 -7.47 -6.50
N SER A 160 -15.31 -6.70 -5.79
CA SER A 160 -14.79 -5.41 -6.28
C SER A 160 -13.28 -5.38 -6.48
N TYR A 161 -12.50 -6.17 -5.74
CA TYR A 161 -11.06 -5.99 -5.67
C TYR A 161 -10.30 -7.31 -5.70
N SER A 162 -9.27 -7.38 -6.56
CA SER A 162 -8.26 -8.42 -6.51
C SER A 162 -7.01 -7.95 -5.75
N ARG A 163 -6.26 -8.90 -5.19
CA ARG A 163 -5.03 -8.67 -4.43
C ARG A 163 -3.89 -9.61 -4.85
N GLY A 164 -4.10 -10.32 -5.97
CA GLY A 164 -3.19 -11.32 -6.48
C GLY A 164 -2.05 -10.72 -7.29
N ILE A 165 -1.36 -11.59 -8.03
CA ILE A 165 -0.25 -11.28 -8.91
C ILE A 165 -0.49 -12.06 -10.21
N ALA A 166 -0.37 -11.39 -11.35
CA ALA A 166 -0.29 -12.06 -12.64
C ALA A 166 1.17 -12.44 -12.89
N HIS A 167 1.40 -13.71 -13.20
CA HIS A 167 2.71 -14.30 -13.40
C HIS A 167 3.14 -14.35 -14.87
N THR A 168 2.24 -14.06 -15.82
CA THR A 168 2.56 -14.06 -17.25
C THR A 168 1.91 -12.89 -17.98
N ILE A 169 2.48 -12.50 -19.13
CA ILE A 169 1.82 -11.54 -20.04
C ILE A 169 0.40 -11.99 -20.42
N ALA A 170 0.20 -13.29 -20.67
CA ALA A 170 -1.11 -13.82 -21.05
C ALA A 170 -2.16 -13.62 -19.95
N GLU A 171 -1.78 -13.80 -18.68
CA GLU A 171 -2.66 -13.51 -17.54
C GLU A 171 -2.99 -12.02 -17.45
N VAL A 172 -2.00 -11.14 -17.64
CA VAL A 172 -2.22 -9.69 -17.65
C VAL A 172 -3.22 -9.30 -18.74
N GLU A 173 -3.05 -9.76 -19.98
CA GLU A 173 -4.00 -9.44 -21.06
C GLU A 173 -5.40 -9.99 -20.80
N ALA A 174 -5.53 -11.17 -20.16
CA ALA A 174 -6.82 -11.70 -19.75
C ALA A 174 -7.47 -10.83 -18.66
N ASN A 175 -6.65 -10.29 -17.73
CA ASN A 175 -7.09 -9.46 -16.62
C ASN A 175 -7.60 -8.08 -17.04
N GLU A 176 -7.18 -7.56 -18.19
CA GLU A 176 -7.69 -6.31 -18.76
C GLU A 176 -9.22 -6.35 -18.98
N LEU A 177 -9.83 -7.54 -19.06
CA LEU A 177 -11.28 -7.72 -19.23
C LEU A 177 -12.06 -7.82 -17.90
N ASP A 178 -11.39 -7.87 -16.75
CA ASP A 178 -11.98 -8.01 -15.42
C ASP A 178 -11.85 -6.70 -14.60
N PRO A 179 -12.93 -5.93 -14.42
CA PRO A 179 -12.91 -4.69 -13.66
C PRO A 179 -12.42 -4.81 -12.22
N LYS A 180 -12.48 -6.00 -11.61
CA LYS A 180 -11.98 -6.24 -10.25
C LYS A 180 -10.46 -6.09 -10.13
N LYS A 181 -9.75 -6.20 -11.26
CA LYS A 181 -8.29 -6.22 -11.34
C LYS A 181 -7.69 -4.88 -11.75
N TRP A 182 -8.50 -3.95 -12.27
CA TRP A 182 -8.03 -2.68 -12.82
C TRP A 182 -7.42 -1.71 -11.80
N ILE A 183 -7.60 -1.93 -10.50
CA ILE A 183 -6.86 -1.18 -9.47
C ILE A 183 -5.51 -1.82 -9.12
N ASN A 184 -5.29 -3.08 -9.51
CA ASN A 184 -4.15 -3.89 -9.09
C ASN A 184 -3.04 -3.84 -10.16
N PRO A 185 -1.96 -3.08 -9.92
CA PRO A 185 -0.88 -2.93 -10.89
C PRO A 185 0.05 -4.15 -10.97
N LEU A 186 -0.19 -5.19 -10.14
CA LEU A 186 0.48 -6.49 -10.22
C LEU A 186 -0.32 -7.52 -11.04
N GLU A 187 -1.55 -7.20 -11.45
CA GLU A 187 -2.39 -8.08 -12.29
C GLU A 187 -2.74 -7.47 -13.64
N THR A 188 -2.57 -6.16 -13.79
CA THR A 188 -2.90 -5.40 -15.02
C THR A 188 -1.71 -4.55 -15.42
N ARG A 189 -1.70 -4.07 -16.67
CA ARG A 189 -0.58 -3.32 -17.23
C ARG A 189 -0.86 -1.83 -17.34
N LEU A 190 0.20 -1.05 -17.51
CA LEU A 190 0.09 0.30 -18.03
C LEU A 190 -0.61 0.31 -19.41
N PRO A 191 -1.29 1.42 -19.75
CA PRO A 191 -1.94 1.56 -21.06
C PRO A 191 -0.93 1.47 -22.20
N LEU A 192 -1.40 1.02 -23.38
CA LEU A 192 -0.60 0.96 -24.60
C LEU A 192 -0.36 2.35 -25.20
N ALA A 193 0.34 3.20 -24.45
CA ALA A 193 0.53 4.62 -24.74
C ALA A 193 2.02 4.98 -24.62
N PRO A 194 2.86 4.74 -25.66
CA PRO A 194 4.30 4.99 -25.60
C PRO A 194 4.66 6.46 -25.38
N SER A 195 3.77 7.40 -25.71
CA SER A 195 4.01 8.84 -25.49
C SER A 195 3.72 9.29 -24.05
N LEU A 196 2.99 8.47 -23.27
CA LEU A 196 2.67 8.76 -21.88
C LEU A 196 3.95 8.90 -21.04
N LYS A 197 3.97 9.89 -20.15
CA LYS A 197 5.05 10.09 -19.16
C LYS A 197 4.51 9.90 -17.76
N ILE A 198 5.15 9.06 -16.96
CA ILE A 198 4.79 8.87 -15.56
C ILE A 198 5.86 9.52 -14.68
N TYR A 199 5.43 10.35 -13.74
CA TYR A 199 6.29 10.96 -12.74
C TYR A 199 5.85 10.49 -11.36
N CYS A 200 6.67 9.68 -10.69
CA CYS A 200 6.43 9.24 -9.32
C CYS A 200 7.18 10.13 -8.34
N PHE A 201 6.44 10.96 -7.62
CA PHE A 201 6.97 11.86 -6.60
C PHE A 201 6.46 11.42 -5.23
N TYR A 202 7.34 11.01 -4.33
CA TYR A 202 6.90 10.51 -3.02
C TYR A 202 7.89 10.83 -1.91
N GLY A 203 7.36 10.89 -0.69
CA GLY A 203 8.13 11.12 0.52
C GLY A 203 8.86 9.86 0.99
N VAL A 204 10.03 10.05 1.59
CA VAL A 204 10.82 8.96 2.20
C VAL A 204 11.43 9.39 3.53
N GLY A 205 11.77 8.42 4.38
CA GLY A 205 12.48 8.66 5.63
C GLY A 205 11.59 9.10 6.80
N LYS A 206 10.26 9.02 6.67
CA LYS A 206 9.35 9.20 7.80
C LYS A 206 8.91 7.82 8.35
N PRO A 207 9.06 7.56 9.67
CA PRO A 207 8.60 6.31 10.26
C PRO A 207 7.13 6.03 9.93
N THR A 208 6.83 4.82 9.44
CA THR A 208 5.51 4.44 8.91
C THR A 208 5.08 3.08 9.46
N GLU A 209 3.80 2.90 9.75
CA GLU A 209 3.24 1.68 10.36
C GLU A 209 3.55 0.46 9.46
N ARG A 210 4.14 -0.61 10.03
CA ARG A 210 4.56 -1.82 9.30
C ARG A 210 4.07 -3.12 9.91
N GLY A 211 3.66 -3.10 11.18
CA GLY A 211 3.07 -4.22 11.90
C GLY A 211 2.41 -3.77 13.20
N TYR A 212 1.65 -4.66 13.83
CA TYR A 212 0.78 -4.34 14.97
C TYR A 212 0.78 -5.49 16.00
N TYR A 213 0.61 -5.13 17.27
CA TYR A 213 0.34 -6.04 18.37
C TYR A 213 -1.14 -5.98 18.74
N TYR A 214 -1.74 -7.15 18.88
CA TYR A 214 -3.14 -7.34 19.21
C TYR A 214 -3.29 -8.21 20.47
N ARG A 215 -4.38 -7.96 21.19
CA ARG A 215 -4.82 -8.69 22.38
C ARG A 215 -6.33 -8.92 22.34
N SER A 216 -6.83 -9.76 23.24
CA SER A 216 -8.28 -9.90 23.43
C SER A 216 -8.87 -8.58 23.95
N PRO A 217 -10.11 -8.23 23.54
CA PRO A 217 -10.84 -7.11 24.11
C PRO A 217 -10.98 -7.24 25.63
N ASP A 218 -11.00 -6.10 26.33
CA ASP A 218 -11.17 -6.08 27.79
C ASP A 218 -12.56 -6.58 28.23
N GLN A 219 -13.58 -6.37 27.39
CA GLN A 219 -14.96 -6.81 27.61
C GLN A 219 -15.51 -7.57 26.40
N PRO A 220 -15.10 -8.84 26.17
CA PRO A 220 -15.50 -9.61 24.99
C PRO A 220 -17.02 -9.82 24.83
N LEU A 221 -17.78 -9.70 25.91
CA LEU A 221 -19.24 -9.84 25.90
C LEU A 221 -19.98 -8.56 25.48
N MET A 222 -19.27 -7.43 25.37
CA MET A 222 -19.84 -6.12 25.01
C MET A 222 -19.39 -5.61 23.65
N THR A 223 -18.66 -6.42 22.88
CA THR A 223 -18.24 -6.08 21.52
C THR A 223 -18.20 -7.31 20.62
N ASN A 224 -18.49 -7.12 19.34
CA ASN A 224 -18.32 -8.14 18.30
C ASN A 224 -16.88 -8.19 17.75
N LEU A 225 -15.96 -7.36 18.25
CA LEU A 225 -14.55 -7.42 17.87
C LEU A 225 -13.86 -8.61 18.53
N ASN A 226 -13.19 -9.45 17.72
CA ASN A 226 -12.42 -10.58 18.24
C ASN A 226 -11.08 -10.16 18.88
N ILE A 227 -10.50 -9.06 18.40
CA ILE A 227 -9.18 -8.54 18.77
C ILE A 227 -9.18 -7.02 18.83
N THR A 228 -8.31 -6.45 19.67
CA THR A 228 -8.05 -5.00 19.78
C THR A 228 -6.54 -4.76 19.88
N MET A 229 -6.07 -3.60 19.43
CA MET A 229 -4.65 -3.26 19.47
C MET A 229 -4.15 -3.23 20.92
N ASP A 230 -2.98 -3.82 21.18
CA ASP A 230 -2.31 -3.75 22.48
C ASP A 230 -1.58 -2.42 22.64
N THR A 231 -2.34 -1.34 22.84
CA THR A 231 -1.81 0.02 22.99
C THR A 231 -0.93 0.21 24.23
N GLY A 232 -1.00 -0.72 25.19
CA GLY A 232 -0.14 -0.75 26.37
C GLY A 232 1.24 -1.35 26.12
N PHE A 233 1.46 -1.99 24.96
CA PHE A 233 2.73 -2.63 24.64
C PHE A 233 3.69 -1.65 23.96
N THR A 234 4.72 -1.25 24.69
CA THR A 234 5.83 -0.43 24.19
C THR A 234 7.13 -1.08 24.61
N GLU A 235 7.87 -1.63 23.66
CA GLU A 235 9.14 -2.33 23.89
C GLU A 235 10.02 -2.26 22.65
N GLY A 236 11.27 -1.79 22.80
CA GLY A 236 12.22 -1.71 21.70
C GLY A 236 11.76 -0.74 20.61
N ASP A 237 11.54 -1.27 19.41
CA ASP A 237 11.05 -0.57 18.21
C ASP A 237 9.52 -0.50 18.11
N VAL A 238 8.80 -1.03 19.11
CA VAL A 238 7.35 -1.02 19.20
C VAL A 238 6.86 0.13 20.06
N ASP A 239 5.95 0.95 19.53
CA ASP A 239 5.34 2.08 20.21
C ASP A 239 3.81 1.93 20.23
N HIS A 240 3.21 1.86 21.42
CA HIS A 240 1.76 1.66 21.62
C HIS A 240 1.16 0.54 20.75
N GLY A 241 1.86 -0.60 20.68
CA GLY A 241 1.45 -1.76 19.90
C GLY A 241 1.71 -1.64 18.40
N VAL A 242 2.39 -0.60 17.91
CA VAL A 242 2.69 -0.39 16.50
C VAL A 242 4.17 -0.57 16.22
N ILE A 243 4.49 -1.39 15.23
CA ILE A 243 5.84 -1.59 14.69
C ILE A 243 6.03 -0.61 13.54
N MET A 244 7.13 0.15 13.58
CA MET A 244 7.44 1.17 12.57
C MET A 244 8.49 0.66 11.56
N GLY A 245 8.25 0.91 10.29
CA GLY A 245 9.16 0.72 9.17
C GLY A 245 9.33 2.02 8.36
N GLU A 246 9.76 1.89 7.11
CA GLU A 246 10.06 3.02 6.23
C GLU A 246 8.88 3.44 5.36
N GLY A 247 8.73 4.76 5.12
CA GLY A 247 7.71 5.32 4.24
C GLY A 247 7.61 6.85 4.36
N ASP A 248 6.40 7.36 4.16
CA ASP A 248 6.05 8.78 4.21
C ASP A 248 5.19 9.17 5.43
N GLY A 249 5.10 8.29 6.43
CA GLY A 249 4.31 8.46 7.65
C GLY A 249 2.94 7.78 7.59
N THR A 250 2.45 7.45 6.39
CA THR A 250 1.16 6.77 6.16
C THR A 250 1.34 5.54 5.29
N VAL A 251 2.04 5.67 4.16
CA VAL A 251 2.19 4.61 3.15
C VAL A 251 3.62 4.08 3.16
N ASN A 252 3.76 2.76 3.23
CA ASN A 252 5.06 2.09 3.24
C ASN A 252 5.83 2.34 1.94
N LEU A 253 7.15 2.42 2.06
CA LEU A 253 8.06 2.64 0.92
C LEU A 253 7.88 1.60 -0.20
N LEU A 254 7.60 0.34 0.16
CA LEU A 254 7.29 -0.71 -0.81
C LEU A 254 6.08 -0.35 -1.68
N SER A 255 5.03 0.23 -1.09
CA SER A 255 3.80 0.54 -1.81
C SER A 255 3.90 1.78 -2.70
N THR A 256 4.60 2.83 -2.25
CA THR A 256 4.83 4.04 -3.04
C THR A 256 5.90 3.86 -4.11
N GLY A 257 6.90 3.03 -3.85
CA GLY A 257 8.11 2.96 -4.64
C GLY A 257 8.24 1.75 -5.58
N TYR A 258 7.68 0.57 -5.23
CA TYR A 258 7.97 -0.68 -5.95
C TYR A 258 7.58 -0.63 -7.44
N MET A 259 6.34 -0.23 -7.74
CA MET A 259 5.88 -0.17 -9.13
C MET A 259 6.71 0.81 -9.95
N CYS A 260 7.04 1.98 -9.39
CA CYS A 260 7.78 3.01 -10.09
C CYS A 260 9.26 2.66 -10.33
N ASN A 261 9.89 1.91 -9.41
CA ASN A 261 11.31 1.58 -9.50
C ASN A 261 11.60 0.20 -10.12
N HIS A 262 10.62 -0.71 -10.12
CA HIS A 262 10.83 -2.09 -10.54
C HIS A 262 9.65 -2.68 -11.31
N GLY A 263 8.43 -2.66 -10.75
CA GLY A 263 7.27 -3.31 -11.37
C GLY A 263 7.00 -2.84 -12.81
N TRP A 264 6.92 -1.53 -13.04
CA TRP A 264 6.71 -0.96 -14.38
C TRP A 264 7.97 -0.94 -15.27
N ASN A 265 9.09 -1.53 -14.83
CA ASN A 265 10.22 -1.84 -15.69
C ASN A 265 10.10 -3.24 -16.31
N MET A 266 9.22 -4.10 -15.79
CA MET A 266 8.93 -5.41 -16.39
C MET A 266 8.05 -5.22 -17.62
N LYS A 267 8.38 -5.92 -18.72
CA LYS A 267 7.57 -5.87 -19.96
C LYS A 267 6.13 -6.30 -19.72
N ARG A 268 5.91 -7.25 -18.81
CA ARG A 268 4.58 -7.74 -18.41
C ARG A 268 3.65 -6.63 -17.95
N TYR A 269 4.13 -5.68 -17.14
CA TYR A 269 3.31 -4.58 -16.61
C TYR A 269 3.46 -3.27 -17.40
N ASN A 270 4.43 -3.17 -18.31
CA ASN A 270 4.67 -1.99 -19.14
C ASN A 270 5.11 -2.37 -20.57
N PRO A 271 4.23 -2.98 -21.38
CA PRO A 271 4.61 -3.46 -22.71
C PRO A 271 4.84 -2.33 -23.71
N ALA A 272 4.28 -1.14 -23.49
CA ALA A 272 4.48 0.04 -24.34
C ALA A 272 5.76 0.81 -24.02
N GLY A 273 6.51 0.43 -22.97
CA GLY A 273 7.75 1.12 -22.59
C GLY A 273 7.52 2.56 -22.10
N VAL A 274 6.39 2.80 -21.42
CA VAL A 274 6.04 4.10 -20.82
C VAL A 274 7.19 4.56 -19.93
N LYS A 275 7.66 5.79 -20.13
CA LYS A 275 8.78 6.35 -19.36
C LYS A 275 8.34 6.71 -17.95
N VAL A 276 8.94 6.07 -16.95
CA VAL A 276 8.73 6.37 -15.52
C VAL A 276 9.93 7.16 -14.98
N THR A 277 9.67 8.30 -14.35
CA THR A 277 10.68 9.14 -13.68
C THR A 277 10.34 9.24 -12.19
N VAL A 278 11.31 8.94 -11.33
CA VAL A 278 11.14 8.87 -9.88
C VAL A 278 11.90 9.99 -9.20
N VAL A 279 11.23 10.74 -8.32
CA VAL A 279 11.88 11.72 -7.44
C VAL A 279 11.44 11.49 -6.00
N GLU A 280 12.37 11.04 -5.19
CA GLU A 280 12.19 10.86 -3.75
C GLU A 280 12.45 12.16 -2.99
N MET A 281 11.65 12.39 -1.97
CA MET A 281 11.73 13.59 -1.16
C MET A 281 12.01 13.21 0.30
N PRO A 282 13.26 13.35 0.77
CA PRO A 282 13.58 13.09 2.17
C PRO A 282 12.76 13.96 3.12
N HIS A 283 12.29 13.35 4.20
CA HIS A 283 11.58 14.01 5.29
C HIS A 283 12.55 14.85 6.13
N GLU A 284 12.56 16.16 5.92
CA GLU A 284 13.42 17.11 6.66
C GLU A 284 12.55 18.21 7.31
N PRO A 285 11.78 17.89 8.35
CA PRO A 285 10.81 18.81 8.90
C PRO A 285 11.48 19.97 9.64
N GLU A 286 10.88 21.16 9.54
CA GLU A 286 11.26 22.33 10.33
C GLU A 286 10.69 22.23 11.75
N ARG A 287 11.53 22.48 12.76
CA ARG A 287 11.09 22.48 14.16
C ARG A 287 10.07 23.60 14.39
N PHE A 288 9.06 23.32 15.21
CA PHE A 288 7.98 24.26 15.56
C PHE A 288 7.09 24.72 14.40
N ASN A 289 7.15 24.05 13.24
CA ASN A 289 6.19 24.25 12.17
C ASN A 289 5.08 23.18 12.27
N PRO A 290 3.79 23.56 12.45
CA PRO A 290 2.70 22.61 12.66
C PRO A 290 2.44 21.69 11.45
N ARG A 291 2.97 22.01 10.27
CA ARG A 291 2.91 21.17 9.05
C ARG A 291 4.28 20.67 8.59
N GLY A 292 5.25 20.60 9.50
CA GLY A 292 6.61 20.15 9.20
C GLY A 292 7.41 21.08 8.28
N GLY A 293 6.87 22.20 7.83
CA GLY A 293 7.59 23.19 7.04
C GLY A 293 7.91 22.78 5.60
N PRO A 294 8.71 23.58 4.89
CA PRO A 294 8.83 23.53 3.43
C PRO A 294 9.54 22.28 2.88
N ARG A 295 10.16 21.47 3.75
CA ARG A 295 10.88 20.22 3.41
C ARG A 295 10.30 18.99 4.13
N THR A 296 9.09 19.09 4.65
CA THR A 296 8.34 17.91 5.05
C THR A 296 8.14 16.96 3.87
N ALA A 297 8.05 15.69 4.21
CA ALA A 297 7.67 14.61 3.31
C ALA A 297 6.59 13.72 3.95
N ASP A 298 5.89 14.28 4.95
CA ASP A 298 4.69 13.64 5.50
C ASP A 298 3.64 13.47 4.40
N HIS A 299 2.92 12.36 4.42
CA HIS A 299 2.01 11.96 3.35
C HIS A 299 1.06 13.07 2.88
N VAL A 300 0.51 13.84 3.82
CA VAL A 300 -0.38 14.97 3.52
C VAL A 300 0.39 16.26 3.28
N ASP A 301 1.36 16.58 4.14
CA ASP A 301 2.05 17.87 4.09
C ASP A 301 3.04 17.98 2.91
N ILE A 302 3.38 16.86 2.24
CA ILE A 302 4.22 16.87 1.03
C ILE A 302 3.64 17.77 -0.07
N LEU A 303 2.31 17.94 -0.12
CA LEU A 303 1.64 18.87 -1.05
C LEU A 303 2.04 20.34 -0.83
N GLY A 304 2.47 20.70 0.39
CA GLY A 304 3.00 22.02 0.72
C GLY A 304 4.49 22.19 0.40
N ARG A 305 5.20 21.13 -0.02
CA ARG A 305 6.64 21.16 -0.27
C ARG A 305 6.97 21.96 -1.53
N TYR A 306 7.90 22.92 -1.42
CA TYR A 306 8.28 23.75 -2.57
C TYR A 306 8.86 22.93 -3.73
N ASN A 307 9.68 21.92 -3.45
CA ASN A 307 10.31 21.10 -4.49
C ASN A 307 9.26 20.33 -5.28
N LEU A 308 8.23 19.77 -4.61
CA LEU A 308 7.12 19.12 -5.30
C LEU A 308 6.39 20.10 -6.21
N ASN A 309 6.04 21.28 -5.69
CA ASN A 309 5.33 22.29 -6.46
C ASN A 309 6.14 22.80 -7.66
N GLU A 310 7.46 22.93 -7.53
CA GLU A 310 8.34 23.23 -8.65
C GLU A 310 8.30 22.14 -9.74
N LEU A 311 8.39 20.87 -9.36
CA LEU A 311 8.31 19.75 -10.29
C LEU A 311 6.95 19.68 -10.99
N LEU A 312 5.86 19.92 -10.26
CA LEU A 312 4.51 20.01 -10.84
C LEU A 312 4.42 21.11 -11.90
N LEU A 313 4.94 22.30 -11.60
CA LEU A 313 4.96 23.41 -12.55
C LEU A 313 5.84 23.12 -13.76
N ARG A 314 6.96 22.42 -13.60
CA ARG A 314 7.80 21.98 -14.73
C ARG A 314 7.06 21.00 -15.63
N VAL A 315 6.37 20.00 -15.08
CA VAL A 315 5.58 19.05 -15.88
C VAL A 315 4.44 19.78 -16.58
N ALA A 316 3.64 20.57 -15.86
CA ALA A 316 2.51 21.32 -16.41
C ALA A 316 2.94 22.36 -17.46
N GLY A 317 4.13 22.95 -17.30
CA GLY A 317 4.73 23.89 -18.25
C GLY A 317 5.42 23.23 -19.45
N GLY A 318 5.28 21.91 -19.65
CA GLY A 318 5.87 21.19 -20.78
C GLY A 318 7.38 20.98 -20.69
N LYS A 319 7.98 21.15 -19.51
CA LYS A 319 9.41 20.95 -19.21
C LYS A 319 9.68 19.74 -18.32
N GLY A 320 8.76 18.77 -18.30
CA GLY A 320 8.89 17.58 -17.46
C GLY A 320 10.09 16.69 -17.84
N ASP A 321 10.53 16.75 -19.10
CA ASP A 321 11.74 16.09 -19.61
C ASP A 321 13.03 16.57 -18.92
N THR A 322 13.02 17.77 -18.32
CA THR A 322 14.14 18.30 -17.53
C THR A 322 14.29 17.65 -16.15
N ILE A 323 13.29 16.86 -15.72
CA ILE A 323 13.30 16.18 -14.42
C ILE A 323 14.05 14.86 -14.57
N THR A 324 15.06 14.66 -13.72
CA THR A 324 15.86 13.44 -13.69
C THR A 324 15.51 12.57 -12.49
N ASN A 325 15.78 11.27 -12.61
CA ASN A 325 15.62 10.34 -11.48
C ASN A 325 16.46 10.79 -10.28
N TYR A 326 15.84 10.75 -9.09
CA TYR A 326 16.50 10.97 -7.81
C TYR A 326 15.92 9.98 -6.79
N VAL A 327 16.69 8.96 -6.47
CA VAL A 327 16.32 7.87 -5.55
C VAL A 327 17.42 7.79 -4.50
N VAL A 328 17.04 7.99 -3.24
CA VAL A 328 17.94 8.03 -2.07
C VAL A 328 17.68 6.91 -1.08
N SER A 329 16.49 6.32 -1.11
CA SER A 329 16.10 5.19 -0.26
C SER A 329 16.64 3.87 -0.80
N ASN A 330 16.54 2.82 0.02
CA ASN A 330 16.93 1.46 -0.36
C ASN A 330 15.86 0.74 -1.19
N ILE A 331 14.86 1.46 -1.76
CA ILE A 331 13.75 0.86 -2.50
C ILE A 331 14.20 -0.07 -3.64
N LYS A 332 15.33 0.23 -4.30
CA LYS A 332 15.85 -0.64 -5.37
C LYS A 332 16.33 -1.99 -4.85
N GLU A 333 16.97 -1.99 -3.69
CA GLU A 333 17.38 -3.22 -3.01
C GLU A 333 16.13 -3.99 -2.56
N TYR A 334 15.17 -3.31 -1.91
CA TYR A 334 13.95 -3.94 -1.44
C TYR A 334 13.13 -4.53 -2.60
N ALA A 335 13.02 -3.80 -3.71
CA ALA A 335 12.33 -4.28 -4.89
C ALA A 335 13.00 -5.51 -5.51
N SER A 336 14.33 -5.61 -5.50
CA SER A 336 15.04 -6.81 -5.97
C SER A 336 14.80 -8.04 -5.10
N ARG A 337 14.37 -7.83 -3.85
CA ARG A 337 14.04 -8.87 -2.89
C ARG A 337 12.59 -9.36 -3.02
N VAL A 338 11.68 -8.54 -3.56
CA VAL A 338 10.27 -8.91 -3.80
C VAL A 338 10.21 -10.12 -4.74
N LYS A 339 9.40 -11.13 -4.38
CA LYS A 339 9.33 -12.42 -5.09
C LYS A 339 8.38 -12.38 -6.29
N ILE A 340 8.61 -11.45 -7.20
CA ILE A 340 7.87 -11.31 -8.46
C ILE A 340 8.91 -11.19 -9.57
N TYR A 341 8.92 -12.14 -10.50
CA TYR A 341 9.94 -12.24 -11.53
C TYR A 341 9.35 -11.95 -12.91
N ASP A 342 10.22 -11.51 -13.84
CA ASP A 342 9.88 -11.31 -15.24
C ASP A 342 9.87 -12.67 -15.96
N ASP A 343 9.07 -12.78 -17.02
CA ASP A 343 8.77 -14.06 -17.70
C ASP A 343 10.05 -14.76 -18.21
N HIS A 344 11.07 -13.99 -18.62
CA HIS A 344 12.37 -14.52 -19.07
C HIS A 344 13.27 -15.07 -17.95
N HIS A 345 13.01 -14.73 -16.68
CA HIS A 345 13.79 -15.22 -15.56
C HIS A 345 13.32 -16.62 -15.13
N GLU A 346 12.02 -16.90 -15.28
CA GLU A 346 11.43 -18.21 -14.97
C GLU A 346 11.84 -19.28 -15.99
N GLU A 347 11.90 -18.96 -17.29
CA GLU A 347 12.42 -19.85 -18.34
C GLU A 347 13.85 -20.34 -18.02
N ASN A 348 14.72 -19.43 -17.59
CA ASN A 348 16.12 -19.72 -17.24
C ASN A 348 16.27 -20.53 -15.93
N GLU A 349 15.39 -20.32 -14.95
CA GLU A 349 15.38 -21.14 -13.73
C GLU A 349 14.81 -22.54 -13.98
N GLU A 350 13.80 -22.66 -14.84
CA GLU A 350 13.21 -23.95 -15.21
C GLU A 350 14.19 -24.79 -16.03
N GLU A 351 14.97 -24.18 -16.94
CA GLU A 351 16.08 -24.86 -17.62
C GLU A 351 17.17 -25.30 -16.64
N LYS A 352 17.54 -24.47 -15.65
CA LYS A 352 18.51 -24.84 -14.61
C LYS A 352 18.02 -25.94 -13.66
N ARG A 353 16.71 -26.08 -13.45
CA ARG A 353 16.11 -27.17 -12.66
C ARG A 353 15.98 -28.48 -13.45
N LYS A 354 16.01 -28.40 -14.79
CA LYS A 354 15.94 -29.55 -15.70
C LYS A 354 17.33 -30.07 -16.12
N SER A 355 18.39 -29.28 -15.91
CA SER A 355 19.80 -29.68 -16.00
C SER A 355 20.34 -30.18 -14.66
#